data_AF-U2RN83-F1
#
_entry.id   AF-U2RN83-F1
#
_cell.length_a   1.000
_cell.length_b   1.000
_cell.length_c   1.000
_cell.angle_alpha   90.00
_cell.angle_beta   90.00
_cell.angle_gamma   90.00
#
_symmetry.space_group_name_H-M   'P 1'
#
loop_
_entity.id
_entity.type
_entity.pdbx_description
1 polymer ?
#
loop_
_entity_poly.entity_id
_entity_poly.type
_entity_poly.pdbx_seq_one_letter_code
_entity_poly.pdbx_strand_id
1 'polypeptide(L)'
;AERSGMLPALSAVTLPGDFAARSDDVATEGPAGAAGNTQYVTDVEAYQRLRESATLDAGTWPAALPSTTASGTPAEGTTIDVVMATEAATLLGWKVGETRTAFSTGSFRLRLSGTVHPRASGSDLWALGTLRAHGSYADLGDAGKLYRAVAWVDPDSWTRIAPLFTATSTQAWLPVSPAAFSVDRLDAVRSSLARFLSSPPPATFDGTPTALRFSTSLDRTLDDYVTRAQPANTLFAILAAGPIGVAFAVLVLGVRLLLGRRRETLALLAA
;
A
#
# COMPACT_ATOMS: atom_id res chain seq x y z
N ALA A 1 -2.55 15.06 9.66
CA ALA A 1 -2.10 14.90 11.07
C ALA A 1 -0.94 13.90 11.20
N GLU A 2 -1.00 12.74 10.54
CA GLU A 2 -0.04 11.62 10.76
C GLU A 2 1.43 11.91 10.37
N ARG A 3 1.71 12.77 9.38
CA ARG A 3 3.09 13.11 8.99
C ARG A 3 3.84 13.95 10.03
N SER A 4 3.13 14.57 10.96
CA SER A 4 3.72 15.50 11.95
C SER A 4 4.59 14.79 12.99
N GLY A 5 4.42 13.47 13.16
CA GLY A 5 5.25 12.63 14.02
C GLY A 5 6.39 11.92 13.29
N MET A 6 6.50 12.07 11.97
CA MET A 6 7.56 11.41 11.19
C MET A 6 8.85 12.22 11.24
N LEU A 7 9.98 11.50 11.34
CA LEU A 7 11.29 12.13 11.16
C LEU A 7 11.46 12.64 9.71
N PRO A 8 12.25 13.72 9.50
CA PRO A 8 12.38 14.35 8.18
C PRO A 8 12.77 13.38 7.06
N ALA A 9 13.68 12.45 7.32
CA ALA A 9 14.13 11.46 6.33
C ALA A 9 12.99 10.54 5.85
N LEU A 10 12.13 10.07 6.77
CA LEU A 10 10.97 9.25 6.42
C LEU A 10 9.86 10.08 5.75
N SER A 11 9.66 11.32 6.19
CA SER A 11 8.70 12.22 5.55
C SER A 11 9.08 12.56 4.11
N ALA A 12 10.38 12.62 3.79
CA ALA A 12 10.87 12.96 2.45
C ALA A 12 10.61 11.86 1.41
N VAL A 13 10.46 10.61 1.83
CA VAL A 13 10.26 9.44 0.94
C VAL A 13 8.82 8.92 0.93
N THR A 14 7.95 9.49 1.76
CA THR A 14 6.52 9.15 1.79
C THR A 14 5.70 10.17 1.00
N LEU A 15 4.50 9.79 0.59
CA LEU A 15 3.47 10.70 0.08
C LEU A 15 2.44 10.97 1.19
N PRO A 16 1.49 11.91 1.00
CA PRO A 16 0.35 12.03 1.90
C PRO A 16 -0.32 10.67 2.09
N GLY A 17 -0.57 10.30 3.34
CA GLY A 17 -1.27 9.07 3.66
C GLY A 17 -2.72 9.12 3.22
N ASP A 18 -3.29 7.94 3.06
CA ASP A 18 -4.70 7.75 2.74
C ASP A 18 -5.29 6.71 3.69
N PHE A 19 -6.62 6.66 3.76
CA PHE A 19 -7.31 5.74 4.64
C PHE A 19 -8.60 5.22 4.02
N ALA A 20 -8.95 4.00 4.40
CA ALA A 20 -10.24 3.39 4.12
C ALA A 20 -10.81 2.84 5.42
N ALA A 21 -12.11 2.97 5.59
CA ALA A 21 -12.82 2.26 6.64
C ALA A 21 -13.44 0.99 6.05
N ARG A 22 -13.41 -0.12 6.80
CA ARG A 22 -13.85 -1.42 6.31
C ARG A 22 -14.58 -2.21 7.37
N SER A 23 -15.51 -3.04 6.94
CA SER A 23 -16.12 -4.06 7.79
C SER A 23 -15.19 -5.27 7.92
N ASP A 24 -15.57 -6.19 8.80
CA ASP A 24 -15.19 -7.59 8.71
C ASP A 24 -15.90 -8.31 7.55
N ASP A 25 -15.63 -9.61 7.42
CA ASP A 25 -16.25 -10.52 6.47
C ASP A 25 -17.79 -10.51 6.66
N VAL A 26 -18.53 -9.96 5.69
CA VAL A 26 -20.00 -9.96 5.74
C VAL A 26 -20.54 -11.11 4.89
N ALA A 27 -21.27 -12.03 5.51
CA ALA A 27 -21.93 -13.09 4.77
C ALA A 27 -23.04 -12.51 3.89
N THR A 28 -23.09 -12.95 2.64
CA THR A 28 -24.07 -12.51 1.64
C THR A 28 -24.75 -13.70 1.01
N GLU A 29 -25.97 -13.50 0.52
CA GLU A 29 -26.64 -14.52 -0.29
C GLU A 29 -25.84 -14.85 -1.55
N GLY A 30 -25.87 -16.11 -1.96
CA GLY A 30 -25.32 -16.55 -3.24
C GLY A 30 -26.25 -16.21 -4.41
N PRO A 31 -25.75 -16.34 -5.65
CA PRO A 31 -26.61 -16.31 -6.83
C PRO A 31 -27.65 -17.45 -6.77
N ALA A 32 -28.77 -17.25 -7.46
CA ALA A 32 -29.82 -18.25 -7.53
C ALA A 32 -29.28 -19.60 -8.04
N GLY A 33 -29.59 -20.67 -7.30
CA GLY A 33 -29.10 -22.03 -7.63
C GLY A 33 -27.68 -22.34 -7.13
N ALA A 34 -27.06 -21.46 -6.33
CA ALA A 34 -25.82 -21.80 -5.64
C ALA A 34 -25.99 -23.05 -4.76
N ALA A 35 -24.95 -23.89 -4.70
CA ALA A 35 -24.95 -25.06 -3.83
C ALA A 35 -25.02 -24.63 -2.35
N GLY A 36 -25.77 -25.38 -1.54
CA GLY A 36 -26.02 -25.02 -0.13
C GLY A 36 -24.78 -24.96 0.77
N ASN A 37 -23.67 -25.58 0.35
CA ASN A 37 -22.37 -25.51 1.04
C ASN A 37 -21.45 -24.41 0.49
N THR A 38 -21.93 -23.55 -0.40
CA THR A 38 -21.12 -22.44 -0.94
C THR A 38 -21.34 -21.17 -0.13
N GLN A 39 -20.24 -20.56 0.31
CA GLN A 39 -20.23 -19.33 1.10
C GLN A 39 -19.85 -18.15 0.20
N TYR A 40 -20.58 -17.05 0.35
CA TYR A 40 -20.31 -15.78 -0.32
C TYR A 40 -20.09 -14.72 0.74
N VAL A 41 -18.91 -14.13 0.73
CA VAL A 41 -18.49 -13.16 1.73
C VAL A 41 -18.08 -11.87 1.03
N THR A 42 -18.51 -10.74 1.58
CA THR A 42 -18.19 -9.43 1.03
C THR A 42 -17.64 -8.53 2.14
N ASP A 43 -16.48 -7.94 1.91
CA ASP A 43 -15.98 -6.86 2.75
C ASP A 43 -16.60 -5.56 2.26
N VAL A 44 -17.23 -4.79 3.16
CA VAL A 44 -17.77 -3.48 2.81
C VAL A 44 -16.76 -2.40 3.18
N GLU A 45 -16.31 -1.64 2.18
CA GLU A 45 -15.30 -0.59 2.36
C GLU A 45 -15.84 0.80 2.00
N ALA A 46 -15.43 1.82 2.74
CA ALA A 46 -15.60 3.23 2.42
C ALA A 46 -14.23 3.86 2.15
N TYR A 47 -14.05 4.39 0.94
CA TYR A 47 -12.80 5.01 0.52
C TYR A 47 -13.07 6.35 -0.18
N GLN A 48 -12.55 7.44 0.37
CA GLN A 48 -12.88 8.80 -0.09
C GLN A 48 -12.44 9.07 -1.53
N ARG A 49 -11.32 8.49 -1.94
CA ARG A 49 -10.69 8.76 -3.25
C ARG A 49 -10.96 7.67 -4.27
N LEU A 50 -12.00 6.84 -4.05
CA LEU A 50 -12.34 5.73 -4.95
C LEU A 50 -12.54 6.22 -6.39
N ARG A 51 -13.28 7.32 -6.58
CA ARG A 51 -13.59 7.91 -7.89
C ARG A 51 -12.35 8.46 -8.62
N GLU A 52 -11.29 8.78 -7.88
CA GLU A 52 -10.00 9.20 -8.45
C GLU A 52 -9.15 7.98 -8.82
N SER A 53 -9.25 6.91 -8.04
CA SER A 53 -8.47 5.66 -8.18
C SER A 53 -9.03 4.64 -9.18
N ALA A 54 -10.29 4.81 -9.59
CA ALA A 54 -11.05 3.83 -10.34
C ALA A 54 -11.88 4.47 -11.46
N THR A 55 -12.19 3.69 -12.48
CA THR A 55 -13.10 4.08 -13.56
C THR A 55 -14.33 3.19 -13.52
N LEU A 56 -15.50 3.80 -13.70
CA LEU A 56 -16.78 3.10 -13.74
C LEU A 56 -16.92 2.37 -15.08
N ASP A 57 -17.17 1.08 -15.04
CA ASP A 57 -17.42 0.23 -16.21
C ASP A 57 -18.90 0.19 -16.58
N ALA A 58 -19.75 0.02 -15.57
CA ALA A 58 -21.19 -0.11 -15.74
C ALA A 58 -21.94 0.43 -14.51
N GLY A 59 -23.20 0.84 -14.73
CA GLY A 59 -24.09 1.30 -13.66
C GLY A 59 -23.81 2.72 -13.19
N THR A 60 -23.91 2.93 -11.89
CA THR A 60 -23.68 4.23 -11.23
C THR A 60 -22.80 4.08 -10.00
N TRP A 61 -22.14 5.17 -9.59
CA TRP A 61 -21.50 5.25 -8.28
C TRP A 61 -22.53 5.09 -7.16
N PRO A 62 -22.13 4.56 -5.98
CA PRO A 62 -23.06 4.37 -4.89
C PRO A 62 -23.53 5.75 -4.39
N ALA A 63 -24.83 5.84 -4.10
CA ALA A 63 -25.42 7.06 -3.57
C ALA A 63 -25.23 7.15 -2.06
N ALA A 64 -25.06 8.37 -1.55
CA ALA A 64 -25.06 8.62 -0.12
C ALA A 64 -26.43 8.23 0.47
N LEU A 65 -26.41 7.49 1.58
CA LEU A 65 -27.63 7.17 2.32
C LEU A 65 -28.25 8.47 2.83
N PRO A 66 -29.55 8.71 2.57
CA PRO A 66 -30.21 9.93 3.00
C PRO A 66 -30.19 10.03 4.52
N SER A 67 -30.09 11.27 5.02
CA SER A 67 -30.08 11.57 6.45
C SER A 67 -31.48 11.41 7.05
N THR A 68 -32.00 10.20 7.18
CA THR A 68 -33.33 9.97 7.75
C THR A 68 -33.26 9.70 9.25
N THR A 69 -33.63 10.72 10.04
CA THR A 69 -34.04 10.72 11.46
C THR A 69 -33.01 10.45 12.57
N ALA A 70 -33.32 11.02 13.76
CA ALA A 70 -32.46 11.36 14.90
C ALA A 70 -31.68 10.22 15.60
N SER A 71 -31.83 8.97 15.17
CA SER A 71 -31.24 7.80 15.85
C SER A 71 -30.02 7.20 15.16
N GLY A 72 -29.54 7.77 14.05
CA GLY A 72 -28.24 7.45 13.45
C GLY A 72 -28.08 6.08 12.77
N THR A 73 -28.91 5.09 13.12
CA THR A 73 -28.84 3.72 12.56
C THR A 73 -29.86 3.52 11.42
N PRO A 74 -29.45 2.93 10.27
CA PRO A 74 -30.36 2.54 9.20
C PRO A 74 -31.45 1.59 9.69
N ALA A 75 -32.67 1.75 9.17
CA ALA A 75 -33.77 0.84 9.48
C ALA A 75 -33.49 -0.59 8.97
N GLU A 76 -34.09 -1.59 9.60
CA GLU A 76 -33.98 -2.98 9.15
C GLU A 76 -34.44 -3.12 7.68
N GLY A 77 -33.70 -3.91 6.90
CA GLY A 77 -33.97 -4.08 5.48
C GLY A 77 -33.62 -2.87 4.59
N THR A 78 -32.88 -1.88 5.11
CA THR A 78 -32.31 -0.79 4.30
C THR A 78 -31.50 -1.35 3.15
N THR A 79 -31.67 -0.78 1.95
CA THR A 79 -30.86 -1.12 0.78
C THR A 79 -29.72 -0.12 0.67
N ILE A 80 -28.50 -0.63 0.65
CA ILE A 80 -27.26 0.13 0.55
C ILE A 80 -26.69 -0.11 -0.84
N ASP A 81 -26.41 0.97 -1.56
CA ASP A 81 -25.75 0.89 -2.84
C ASP A 81 -24.26 0.63 -2.67
N VAL A 82 -23.78 -0.34 -3.45
CA VAL A 82 -22.36 -0.65 -3.52
C VAL A 82 -21.88 -0.70 -4.96
N VAL A 83 -20.58 -0.49 -5.14
CA VAL A 83 -19.86 -0.82 -6.37
C VAL A 83 -18.81 -1.86 -6.09
N MET A 84 -18.50 -2.71 -7.07
CA MET A 84 -17.48 -3.75 -6.95
C MET A 84 -16.55 -3.72 -8.16
N ALA A 85 -15.37 -4.32 -8.04
CA ALA A 85 -14.54 -4.51 -9.21
C ALA A 85 -15.24 -5.44 -10.20
N THR A 86 -15.17 -5.15 -11.51
CA THR A 86 -15.89 -5.91 -12.55
C THR A 86 -15.53 -7.40 -12.52
N GLU A 87 -14.26 -7.73 -12.32
CA GLU A 87 -13.82 -9.12 -12.17
C GLU A 87 -14.37 -9.77 -10.91
N ALA A 88 -14.35 -9.06 -9.77
CA ALA A 88 -14.90 -9.56 -8.52
C ALA A 88 -16.41 -9.79 -8.57
N ALA A 89 -17.16 -8.87 -9.19
CA ALA A 89 -18.60 -9.02 -9.41
C ALA A 89 -18.90 -10.24 -10.30
N THR A 90 -18.11 -10.45 -11.35
CA THR A 90 -18.21 -11.63 -12.23
C THR A 90 -17.93 -12.92 -11.47
N LEU A 91 -16.89 -12.94 -10.63
CA LEU A 91 -16.53 -14.08 -9.79
C LEU A 91 -17.67 -14.50 -8.85
N LEU A 92 -18.34 -13.54 -8.22
CA LEU A 92 -19.48 -13.79 -7.31
C LEU A 92 -20.81 -14.02 -8.06
N GLY A 93 -20.81 -13.89 -9.39
CA GLY A 93 -22.01 -13.94 -10.22
C GLY A 93 -23.02 -12.84 -9.88
N TRP A 94 -22.55 -11.70 -9.37
CA TRP A 94 -23.39 -10.59 -8.92
C TRP A 94 -23.57 -9.57 -10.06
N LYS A 95 -24.81 -9.36 -10.49
CA LYS A 95 -25.14 -8.46 -11.61
C LYS A 95 -25.48 -7.06 -11.13
N VAL A 96 -25.18 -6.05 -11.96
CA VAL A 96 -25.60 -4.66 -11.69
C VAL A 96 -27.13 -4.59 -11.61
N GLY A 97 -27.64 -3.93 -10.57
CA GLY A 97 -29.05 -3.85 -10.21
C GLY A 97 -29.54 -4.98 -9.28
N GLU A 98 -28.80 -6.08 -9.18
CA GLU A 98 -29.14 -7.19 -8.29
C GLU A 98 -28.91 -6.81 -6.83
N THR A 99 -29.86 -7.21 -6.00
CA THR A 99 -29.83 -6.98 -4.55
C THR A 99 -29.64 -8.31 -3.85
N ARG A 100 -28.73 -8.36 -2.89
CA ARG A 100 -28.47 -9.55 -2.06
C ARG A 100 -28.64 -9.18 -0.59
N THR A 101 -29.19 -10.11 0.20
CA THR A 101 -29.22 -9.94 1.65
C THR A 101 -27.83 -10.16 2.21
N ALA A 102 -27.41 -9.26 3.08
CA ALA A 102 -26.19 -9.33 3.87
C ALA A 102 -26.56 -9.59 5.33
N PHE A 103 -25.77 -10.44 5.99
CA PHE A 103 -25.99 -10.90 7.35
C PHE A 103 -24.80 -10.50 8.23
N SER A 104 -25.04 -9.63 9.21
CA SER A 104 -24.06 -9.25 10.24
C SER A 104 -24.77 -9.03 11.58
N THR A 105 -24.74 -7.83 12.17
CA THR A 105 -25.50 -7.52 13.41
C THR A 105 -27.01 -7.51 13.19
N GLY A 106 -27.45 -7.40 11.92
CA GLY A 106 -28.83 -7.59 11.47
C GLY A 106 -28.88 -7.99 10.00
N SER A 107 -30.09 -7.98 9.41
CA SER A 107 -30.27 -8.18 7.97
C SER A 107 -30.46 -6.85 7.24
N PHE A 108 -29.68 -6.64 6.21
CA PHE A 108 -29.79 -5.50 5.31
C PHE A 108 -29.51 -5.93 3.88
N ARG A 109 -29.83 -5.06 2.93
CA ARG A 109 -29.71 -5.37 1.51
C ARG A 109 -28.56 -4.60 0.90
N LEU A 110 -27.68 -5.30 0.19
CA LEU A 110 -26.65 -4.69 -0.65
C LEU A 110 -27.15 -4.73 -2.09
N ARG A 111 -27.18 -3.60 -2.77
CA ARG A 111 -27.50 -3.52 -4.21
C ARG A 111 -26.24 -3.16 -4.98
N LEU A 112 -25.86 -4.00 -5.95
CA LEU A 112 -24.74 -3.69 -6.83
C LEU A 112 -25.17 -2.60 -7.81
N SER A 113 -24.88 -1.35 -7.49
CA SER A 113 -25.24 -0.17 -8.28
C SER A 113 -24.36 0.01 -9.52
N GLY A 114 -23.13 -0.52 -9.50
CA GLY A 114 -22.21 -0.46 -10.63
C GLY A 114 -20.96 -1.29 -10.43
N THR A 115 -20.15 -1.39 -11.48
CA THR A 115 -18.84 -2.05 -11.42
C THR A 115 -17.72 -1.13 -11.88
N VAL A 116 -16.51 -1.37 -11.39
CA VAL A 116 -15.34 -0.52 -11.64
C VAL A 116 -14.12 -1.34 -12.03
N HIS A 117 -13.13 -0.68 -12.66
CA HIS A 117 -11.78 -1.21 -12.79
C HIS A 117 -10.73 -0.22 -12.26
N PRO A 118 -9.56 -0.71 -11.83
CA PRO A 118 -8.44 0.14 -11.43
C PRO A 118 -7.98 1.06 -12.57
N ARG A 119 -7.71 2.35 -12.27
CA ARG A 119 -7.05 3.22 -13.26
C ARG A 119 -5.58 2.84 -13.45
N ALA A 120 -5.11 2.92 -14.70
CA ALA A 120 -3.73 2.60 -15.08
C ALA A 120 -2.66 3.47 -14.39
N SER A 121 -3.01 4.71 -13.99
CA SER A 121 -2.21 5.47 -13.02
C SER A 121 -2.42 4.84 -11.64
N GLY A 122 -1.69 3.74 -11.39
CA GLY A 122 -1.89 2.84 -10.25
C GLY A 122 -2.09 3.59 -8.95
N SER A 123 -3.31 3.55 -8.43
CA SER A 123 -3.62 4.00 -7.08
C SER A 123 -3.12 2.95 -6.09
N ASP A 124 -2.41 3.39 -5.05
CA ASP A 124 -1.87 2.52 -3.99
C ASP A 124 -2.95 1.63 -3.36
N LEU A 125 -4.22 2.08 -3.36
CA LEU A 125 -5.38 1.29 -2.92
C LEU A 125 -5.37 -0.16 -3.45
N TRP A 126 -5.09 -0.31 -4.74
CA TRP A 126 -5.16 -1.60 -5.43
C TRP A 126 -3.94 -2.49 -5.12
N ALA A 127 -2.80 -1.88 -4.83
CA ALA A 127 -1.58 -2.58 -4.44
C ALA A 127 -1.64 -3.16 -3.01
N LEU A 128 -2.52 -2.63 -2.17
CA LEU A 128 -2.69 -3.09 -0.78
C LEU A 128 -3.42 -4.43 -0.65
N GLY A 129 -4.13 -4.88 -1.69
CA GLY A 129 -4.84 -6.15 -1.63
C GLY A 129 -5.43 -6.58 -2.97
N THR A 130 -5.01 -7.75 -3.46
CA THR A 130 -5.53 -8.36 -4.70
C THR A 130 -7.02 -8.64 -4.64
N LEU A 131 -7.56 -8.89 -3.44
CA LEU A 131 -8.99 -9.09 -3.17
C LEU A 131 -9.85 -7.93 -3.68
N ARG A 132 -9.33 -6.68 -3.63
CA ARG A 132 -10.05 -5.50 -4.12
C ARG A 132 -10.28 -5.57 -5.63
N ALA A 133 -9.26 -5.93 -6.39
CA ALA A 133 -9.35 -5.94 -7.85
C ALA A 133 -10.06 -7.19 -8.40
N HIS A 134 -9.79 -8.36 -7.81
CA HIS A 134 -10.16 -9.65 -8.42
C HIS A 134 -11.15 -10.47 -7.60
N GLY A 135 -11.34 -10.16 -6.32
CA GLY A 135 -11.93 -11.11 -5.38
C GLY A 135 -11.01 -12.32 -5.14
N SER A 136 -11.53 -13.34 -4.46
CA SER A 136 -10.83 -14.60 -4.22
C SER A 136 -11.79 -15.77 -4.19
N TYR A 137 -11.30 -16.92 -4.62
CA TYR A 137 -11.99 -18.20 -4.57
C TYR A 137 -11.13 -19.21 -3.82
N ALA A 138 -11.75 -19.97 -2.92
CA ALA A 138 -11.12 -21.11 -2.27
C ALA A 138 -12.07 -22.31 -2.31
N ASP A 139 -11.53 -23.47 -2.67
CA ASP A 139 -12.21 -24.76 -2.52
C ASP A 139 -11.76 -25.36 -1.18
N LEU A 140 -12.70 -25.52 -0.26
CA LEU A 140 -12.47 -26.02 1.09
C LEU A 140 -12.80 -27.52 1.22
N GLY A 141 -12.98 -28.22 0.08
CA GLY A 141 -13.31 -29.64 0.05
C GLY A 141 -14.70 -29.90 0.63
N ASP A 142 -14.77 -30.67 1.72
CA ASP A 142 -16.03 -31.02 2.38
C ASP A 142 -16.77 -29.81 2.96
N ALA A 143 -16.02 -28.75 3.32
CA ALA A 143 -16.60 -27.49 3.78
C ALA A 143 -17.18 -26.63 2.65
N GLY A 144 -17.07 -27.08 1.39
CA GLY A 144 -17.61 -26.43 0.22
C GLY A 144 -16.71 -25.34 -0.34
N LYS A 145 -17.32 -24.34 -0.98
CA LYS A 145 -16.60 -23.29 -1.72
C LYS A 145 -16.77 -21.95 -1.04
N LEU A 146 -15.71 -21.15 -1.03
CA LEU A 146 -15.72 -19.80 -0.48
C LEU A 146 -15.37 -18.78 -1.58
N TYR A 147 -16.29 -17.85 -1.80
CA TYR A 147 -16.09 -16.69 -2.66
C TYR A 147 -16.02 -15.44 -1.79
N ARG A 148 -14.98 -14.63 -1.97
CA ARG A 148 -14.80 -13.37 -1.24
C ARG A 148 -14.53 -12.22 -2.20
N ALA A 149 -15.06 -11.04 -1.91
CA ALA A 149 -14.75 -9.82 -2.64
C ALA A 149 -14.93 -8.57 -1.79
N VAL A 150 -14.52 -7.42 -2.32
CA VAL A 150 -14.73 -6.11 -1.70
C VAL A 150 -15.81 -5.36 -2.45
N ALA A 151 -16.74 -4.75 -1.70
CA ALA A 151 -17.76 -3.86 -2.20
C ALA A 151 -17.60 -2.48 -1.55
N TRP A 152 -17.56 -1.44 -2.36
CA TRP A 152 -17.43 -0.07 -1.87
C TRP A 152 -18.77 0.64 -1.78
N VAL A 153 -18.97 1.29 -0.65
CA VAL A 153 -20.09 2.21 -0.42
C VAL A 153 -19.67 3.66 -0.66
N ASP A 154 -20.65 4.55 -0.65
CA ASP A 154 -20.40 5.97 -0.52
C ASP A 154 -19.73 6.29 0.84
N PRO A 155 -18.59 7.02 0.86
CA PRO A 155 -17.83 7.28 2.08
C PRO A 155 -18.58 8.14 3.11
N ASP A 156 -19.45 9.05 2.67
CA ASP A 156 -20.24 9.91 3.58
C ASP A 156 -21.36 9.12 4.28
N SER A 157 -21.57 7.88 3.88
CA SER A 157 -22.51 6.93 4.48
C SER A 157 -21.87 6.05 5.55
N TRP A 158 -20.52 6.04 5.67
CA TRP A 158 -19.81 5.12 6.54
C TRP A 158 -20.28 5.17 8.00
N THR A 159 -20.42 6.36 8.58
CA THR A 159 -20.82 6.55 9.98
C THR A 159 -22.20 5.98 10.30
N ARG A 160 -23.08 5.86 9.28
CA ARG A 160 -24.42 5.29 9.42
C ARG A 160 -24.41 3.78 9.22
N ILE A 161 -23.59 3.26 8.32
CA ILE A 161 -23.55 1.82 8.03
C ILE A 161 -22.62 1.04 8.98
N ALA A 162 -21.59 1.69 9.54
CA ALA A 162 -20.62 1.05 10.42
C ALA A 162 -21.26 0.28 11.60
N PRO A 163 -22.30 0.80 12.27
CA PRO A 163 -23.01 0.08 13.33
C PRO A 163 -23.78 -1.17 12.88
N LEU A 164 -23.95 -1.40 11.58
CA LEU A 164 -24.59 -2.63 11.06
C LEU A 164 -23.64 -3.84 11.08
N PHE A 165 -22.33 -3.59 11.24
CA PHE A 165 -21.31 -4.62 11.23
C PHE A 165 -20.85 -4.97 12.65
N THR A 166 -20.60 -6.25 12.88
CA THR A 166 -20.11 -6.76 14.17
C THR A 166 -18.73 -6.18 14.51
N ALA A 167 -17.88 -6.01 13.50
CA ALA A 167 -16.60 -5.34 13.65
C ALA A 167 -16.33 -4.42 12.46
N THR A 168 -15.72 -3.28 12.76
CA THR A 168 -15.18 -2.37 11.76
C THR A 168 -13.73 -2.05 12.09
N SER A 169 -12.95 -1.77 11.04
CA SER A 169 -11.57 -1.33 11.19
C SER A 169 -11.28 -0.19 10.23
N THR A 170 -10.33 0.65 10.59
CA THR A 170 -9.80 1.69 9.69
C THR A 170 -8.39 1.29 9.32
N GLN A 171 -8.12 1.22 8.02
CA GLN A 171 -6.80 0.99 7.47
C GLN A 171 -6.27 2.31 6.94
N ALA A 172 -5.16 2.78 7.50
CA ALA A 172 -4.39 3.89 6.94
C ALA A 172 -3.12 3.34 6.28
N TRP A 173 -2.71 3.96 5.18
CA TRP A 173 -1.45 3.64 4.52
C TRP A 173 -0.75 4.91 4.05
N LEU A 174 0.57 4.82 3.98
CA LEU A 174 1.44 5.91 3.57
C LEU A 174 2.18 5.45 2.32
N PRO A 175 1.77 5.92 1.13
CA PRO A 175 2.46 5.55 -0.08
C PRO A 175 3.90 6.00 -0.03
N VAL A 176 4.76 5.24 -0.67
CA VAL A 176 6.19 5.52 -0.74
C VAL A 176 6.49 6.02 -2.15
N SER A 177 7.31 7.07 -2.28
CA SER A 177 7.78 7.56 -3.57
C SER A 177 9.13 6.92 -3.90
N PRO A 178 9.20 5.95 -4.85
CA PRO A 178 10.47 5.29 -5.18
C PRO A 178 11.53 6.27 -5.69
N ALA A 179 11.10 7.30 -6.41
CA ALA A 179 11.97 8.35 -6.96
C ALA A 179 12.61 9.24 -5.88
N ALA A 180 12.08 9.23 -4.66
CA ALA A 180 12.63 10.00 -3.54
C ALA A 180 13.78 9.29 -2.82
N PHE A 181 14.00 7.99 -3.08
CA PHE A 181 15.14 7.27 -2.51
C PHE A 181 16.43 7.60 -3.23
N SER A 182 17.48 7.81 -2.45
CA SER A 182 18.86 7.90 -2.93
C SER A 182 19.79 7.17 -1.97
N VAL A 183 20.90 6.64 -2.49
CA VAL A 183 21.82 5.76 -1.74
C VAL A 183 22.35 6.43 -0.46
N ASP A 184 22.67 7.72 -0.55
CA ASP A 184 23.13 8.57 0.55
C ASP A 184 22.10 8.77 1.68
N ARG A 185 20.81 8.54 1.40
CA ARG A 185 19.72 8.71 2.38
C ARG A 185 19.21 7.40 2.98
N LEU A 186 19.66 6.25 2.49
CA LEU A 186 19.12 4.94 2.89
C LEU A 186 19.24 4.68 4.40
N ASP A 187 20.41 4.93 5.00
CA ASP A 187 20.62 4.70 6.44
C ASP A 187 19.74 5.61 7.31
N ALA A 188 19.58 6.87 6.89
CA ALA A 188 18.71 7.83 7.58
C ALA A 188 17.23 7.43 7.47
N VAL A 189 16.79 6.95 6.31
CA VAL A 189 15.43 6.45 6.10
C VAL A 189 15.19 5.18 6.92
N ARG A 190 16.12 4.22 6.91
CA ARG A 190 16.01 2.94 7.62
C ARG A 190 15.95 3.13 9.13
N SER A 191 16.83 3.97 9.68
CA SER A 191 16.82 4.34 11.11
C SER A 191 15.55 5.08 11.51
N SER A 192 15.06 5.98 10.65
CA SER A 192 13.79 6.70 10.88
C SER A 192 12.58 5.77 10.85
N LEU A 193 12.57 4.80 9.92
CA LEU A 193 11.53 3.79 9.82
C LEU A 193 11.52 2.88 11.06
N ALA A 194 12.67 2.37 11.47
CA ALA A 194 12.79 1.53 12.67
C ALA A 194 12.30 2.26 13.93
N ARG A 195 12.60 3.56 14.06
CA ARG A 195 12.10 4.39 15.16
C ARG A 195 10.59 4.60 15.10
N PHE A 196 10.04 4.84 13.91
CA PHE A 196 8.61 5.01 13.71
C PHE A 196 7.84 3.73 14.07
N LEU A 197 8.37 2.56 13.71
CA LEU A 197 7.75 1.26 14.03
C LEU A 197 7.88 0.89 15.51
N SER A 198 8.97 1.27 16.18
CA SER A 198 9.18 0.96 17.60
C SER A 198 8.44 1.90 18.55
N SER A 199 8.15 3.13 18.10
CA SER A 199 7.41 4.13 18.87
C SER A 199 6.41 4.86 17.96
N PRO A 200 5.29 4.21 17.60
CA PRO A 200 4.30 4.81 16.74
C PRO A 200 3.65 6.02 17.43
N PRO A 201 3.34 7.10 16.68
CA PRO A 201 2.66 8.26 17.26
C PRO A 201 1.31 7.85 17.87
N PRO A 202 0.96 8.36 19.06
CA PRO A 202 -0.37 8.11 19.62
C PRO A 202 -1.43 8.78 18.73
N ALA A 203 -2.51 8.07 18.45
CA ALA A 203 -3.71 8.66 17.87
C ALA A 203 -4.76 8.84 18.97
N THR A 204 -5.58 9.88 18.84
CA THR A 204 -6.73 10.10 19.72
C THR A 204 -8.00 10.02 18.89
N PHE A 205 -8.88 9.08 19.25
CA PHE A 205 -10.22 8.95 18.67
C PHE A 205 -11.24 9.25 19.77
N ASP A 206 -12.08 10.27 19.57
CA ASP A 206 -13.04 10.77 20.58
C ASP A 206 -12.41 10.97 21.97
N GLY A 207 -11.21 11.56 22.00
CA GLY A 207 -10.47 11.83 23.24
C GLY A 207 -9.81 10.59 23.88
N THR A 208 -10.02 9.39 23.33
CA THR A 208 -9.40 8.15 23.80
C THR A 208 -8.08 7.89 23.07
N PRO A 209 -6.95 7.78 23.79
CA PRO A 209 -5.68 7.36 23.20
C PRO A 209 -5.81 5.94 22.63
N THR A 210 -5.61 5.80 21.33
CA THR A 210 -5.64 4.52 20.63
C THR A 210 -4.27 4.25 20.04
N ALA A 211 -3.72 3.07 20.35
CA ALA A 211 -2.46 2.63 19.78
C ALA A 211 -2.65 2.23 18.32
N LEU A 212 -2.06 2.97 17.41
CA LEU A 212 -1.99 2.59 16.00
C LEU A 212 -0.95 1.48 15.82
N ARG A 213 -1.29 0.48 15.03
CA ARG A 213 -0.36 -0.58 14.60
C ARG A 213 0.06 -0.31 13.18
N PHE A 214 1.34 -0.02 12.98
CA PHE A 214 1.93 0.13 11.67
C PHE A 214 2.71 -1.14 11.31
N SER A 215 2.61 -1.55 10.05
CA SER A 215 3.41 -2.63 9.48
C SER A 215 3.89 -2.22 8.10
N THR A 216 5.03 -2.75 7.69
CA THR A 216 5.62 -2.52 6.37
C THR A 216 6.53 -3.69 6.01
N SER A 217 6.71 -3.94 4.71
CA SER A 217 7.72 -4.86 4.16
C SER A 217 8.97 -4.13 3.63
N LEU A 218 9.00 -2.80 3.78
CA LEU A 218 10.08 -1.95 3.28
C LEU A 218 11.39 -2.22 4.03
N ASP A 219 11.33 -2.61 5.30
CA ASP A 219 12.48 -3.00 6.12
C ASP A 219 13.33 -4.08 5.45
N ARG A 220 12.70 -5.21 5.09
CA ARG A 220 13.37 -6.34 4.43
C ARG A 220 13.88 -5.96 3.06
N THR A 221 13.11 -5.17 2.32
CA THR A 221 13.48 -4.74 0.96
C THR A 221 14.72 -3.84 0.98
N LEU A 222 14.82 -2.95 1.97
CA LEU A 222 15.99 -2.09 2.17
C LEU A 222 17.21 -2.90 2.63
N ASP A 223 17.04 -3.87 3.53
CA ASP A 223 18.11 -4.74 3.98
C ASP A 223 18.66 -5.62 2.85
N ASP A 224 17.79 -6.16 2.01
CA ASP A 224 18.17 -6.93 0.82
C ASP A 224 18.94 -6.06 -0.18
N TYR A 225 18.51 -4.81 -0.38
CA TYR A 225 19.20 -3.87 -1.26
C TYR A 225 20.62 -3.57 -0.75
N VAL A 226 20.79 -3.26 0.54
CA VAL A 226 22.11 -2.98 1.14
C VAL A 226 23.03 -4.20 1.03
N THR A 227 22.50 -5.40 1.32
CA THR A 227 23.27 -6.65 1.23
C THR A 227 23.74 -6.92 -0.20
N ARG A 228 22.92 -6.61 -1.21
CA ARG A 228 23.28 -6.75 -2.63
C ARG A 228 24.19 -5.64 -3.16
N ALA A 229 24.15 -4.44 -2.59
CA ALA A 229 24.96 -3.30 -3.02
C ALA A 229 26.40 -3.33 -2.45
N GLN A 230 26.61 -3.96 -1.29
CA GLN A 230 27.91 -3.99 -0.61
C GLN A 230 29.06 -4.62 -1.44
N PRO A 231 28.84 -5.71 -2.22
CA PRO A 231 29.83 -6.24 -3.13
C PRO A 231 30.23 -5.28 -4.25
N ALA A 232 29.27 -4.50 -4.78
CA ALA A 232 29.52 -3.57 -5.88
C ALA A 232 30.47 -2.43 -5.46
N ASN A 233 30.28 -1.87 -4.27
CA ASN A 233 31.20 -0.85 -3.73
C ASN A 233 32.62 -1.39 -3.53
N THR A 234 32.75 -2.66 -3.12
CA THR A 234 34.05 -3.31 -2.95
C THR A 234 34.75 -3.47 -4.31
N LEU A 235 34.00 -3.88 -5.34
CA LEU A 235 34.51 -3.98 -6.71
C LEU A 235 34.91 -2.62 -7.27
N PHE A 236 34.11 -1.56 -7.06
CA PHE A 236 34.48 -0.21 -7.50
C PHE A 236 35.71 0.33 -6.78
N ALA A 237 35.87 0.05 -5.48
CA ALA A 237 37.07 0.41 -4.74
C ALA A 237 38.32 -0.31 -5.28
N ILE A 238 38.21 -1.60 -5.60
CA ILE A 238 39.30 -2.38 -6.22
C ILE A 238 39.62 -1.85 -7.62
N LEU A 239 38.60 -1.54 -8.43
CA LEU A 239 38.76 -0.97 -9.77
C LEU A 239 39.37 0.43 -9.73
N ALA A 240 39.03 1.25 -8.75
CA ALA A 240 39.60 2.58 -8.56
C ALA A 240 41.06 2.52 -8.07
N ALA A 241 41.42 1.51 -7.27
CA ALA A 241 42.79 1.32 -6.78
C ALA A 241 43.79 1.04 -7.92
N GLY A 242 43.37 0.39 -9.01
CA GLY A 242 44.22 0.08 -10.17
C GLY A 242 44.82 1.33 -10.84
N PRO A 243 43.99 2.23 -11.40
CA PRO A 243 44.47 3.47 -12.05
C PRO A 243 45.28 4.37 -11.11
N ILE A 244 44.92 4.44 -9.83
CA ILE A 244 45.66 5.23 -8.84
C ILE A 244 47.07 4.65 -8.64
N GLY A 245 47.20 3.33 -8.51
CA GLY A 245 48.49 2.67 -8.40
C GLY A 245 49.38 2.93 -9.63
N VAL A 246 48.81 2.86 -10.83
CA VAL A 246 49.52 3.17 -12.08
C VAL A 246 49.97 4.64 -12.11
N ALA A 247 49.11 5.58 -11.73
CA ALA A 247 49.46 7.00 -11.68
C ALA A 247 50.64 7.26 -10.71
N PHE A 248 50.64 6.62 -9.54
CA PHE A 248 51.76 6.69 -8.59
C PHE A 248 53.06 6.11 -9.18
N ALA A 249 53.00 4.97 -9.86
CA ALA A 249 54.17 4.36 -10.49
C ALA A 249 54.78 5.26 -11.57
N VAL A 250 53.94 5.85 -12.43
CA VAL A 250 54.38 6.80 -13.47
C VAL A 250 54.99 8.06 -12.85
N LEU A 251 54.40 8.57 -11.77
CA LEU A 251 54.93 9.75 -11.07
C LEU A 251 56.31 9.47 -10.45
N VAL A 252 56.49 8.32 -9.79
CA VAL A 252 57.79 7.90 -9.26
C VAL A 252 58.83 7.72 -10.37
N LEU A 253 58.45 7.14 -11.51
CA LEU A 253 59.33 6.98 -12.66
C LEU A 253 59.74 8.35 -13.24
N GLY A 254 58.78 9.28 -13.36
CA GLY A 254 59.04 10.65 -13.80
C GLY A 254 60.02 11.40 -12.87
N VAL A 255 59.86 11.27 -11.55
CA VAL A 255 60.79 11.85 -10.56
C VAL A 255 62.19 11.24 -10.70
N ARG A 256 62.31 9.91 -10.88
CA ARG A 256 63.61 9.26 -11.12
C ARG A 256 64.30 9.78 -12.38
N LEU A 257 63.56 9.97 -13.48
CA LEU A 257 64.10 10.50 -14.74
C LEU A 257 64.58 11.96 -14.58
N LEU A 258 63.81 12.79 -13.87
CA LEU A 258 64.19 14.18 -13.57
C LEU A 258 65.47 14.27 -12.72
N LEU A 259 65.59 13.42 -11.70
CA LEU A 259 66.79 13.36 -10.84
C LEU A 259 68.01 12.85 -11.60
N GLY A 260 67.84 11.87 -12.49
CA GLY A 260 68.91 11.38 -13.37
C GLY A 260 69.45 12.48 -14.28
N ARG A 261 68.55 13.19 -14.98
CA ARG A 261 68.92 14.27 -15.91
C ARG A 261 69.61 15.45 -15.22
N ARG A 262 69.23 15.76 -13.96
CA ARG A 262 69.91 16.79 -13.14
C ARG A 262 71.34 16.39 -12.76
N ARG A 263 71.61 15.11 -12.51
CA ARG A 263 72.97 14.63 -12.20
C ARG A 263 73.88 14.71 -13.42
N GLU A 264 73.39 14.38 -14.61
CA GLU A 264 74.16 14.50 -15.85
C GLU A 264 74.50 15.96 -16.18
N THR A 265 73.56 16.88 -15.99
CA THR A 265 73.83 18.32 -16.19
C THR A 265 74.83 18.87 -15.17
N LEU A 266 74.79 18.41 -13.91
CA LEU A 266 75.80 18.77 -12.92
C LEU A 266 77.17 18.14 -13.21
N ALA A 267 77.21 16.92 -13.73
CA ALA A 267 78.46 16.25 -14.13
C ALA A 267 79.13 16.97 -15.31
N LEU A 268 78.35 17.51 -16.24
CA LEU A 268 78.85 18.34 -17.36
C LEU A 268 79.28 19.75 -16.93
N LEU A 269 78.75 20.28 -15.83
CA LEU A 269 79.18 21.57 -15.26
C LEU A 269 80.40 21.44 -14.33
N ALA A 270 80.70 20.23 -13.86
CA ALA A 270 81.82 19.95 -12.97
C ALA A 270 83.09 19.45 -13.71
N ALA A 271 82.98 19.17 -15.01
CA ALA A 271 84.08 18.81 -15.91
C ALA A 271 84.53 20.04 -16.72
#